data_AF-A0A7Y3RKJ8-F1
#
_entry.id   AF-A0A7Y3RKJ8-F1
#
_cell.length_a   1.000
_cell.length_b   1.000
_cell.length_c   1.000
_cell.angle_alpha   90.00
_cell.angle_beta   90.00
_cell.angle_gamma   90.00
#
_symmetry.space_group_name_H-M   'P 1'
#
loop_
_entity.id
_entity.type
_entity.pdbx_description
1 polymer ?
#
loop_
_entity_poly.entity_id
_entity_poly.type
_entity_poly.pdbx_seq_one_letter_code
_entity_poly.pdbx_strand_id
1 'polypeptide(L)'
;MSSNRRAADPFDETGHRGRRGGGLLKGASGLIALIATAAGLSYLFGDEIQAFVEEVDAERRAANETFKTMGSDELSKLPPDRYEMAGFKVYFDTGSDTLSDYSKRRISEAYEASAKACEGDLHIRAVGHDDQRSEEQAAYYLGWDRAEAVARHLYDEVGMWGVVSYGSVGNRAPDVRSEGPLAWAQNRRVVGQTFCDTRWPRSEILGEKSPRKLLVDEEEKAKRRAPPFWETYSFSVYFGHGSSEPQVPERFTIEKSMLSAWEACEGALSIELEGHDDFFGDRFSSLDISRERASRVADVMVEDLWATQKGDIRRAGYGREQPKFKGIDSETAALHRRVDAKLYCNAARANAARPEPQDFGLSLVFSEDQQSLSALDTARISSRAKRARAVCAGTLYADATLSSGPGGDDGEQNRTRREASLKRTLEGSGGFDAETLEVAVSGSEAASDAARAEIAFRCEA
;
A
#
# COMPACT_ATOMS: atom_id res chain seq x y z
N MET A 1 59.77 8.06 28.58
CA MET A 1 59.17 9.41 28.71
C MET A 1 59.31 10.14 27.38
N SER A 2 58.16 10.53 26.80
CA SER A 2 57.93 11.50 25.70
C SER A 2 58.69 11.30 24.38
N SER A 3 58.22 10.56 23.38
CA SER A 3 57.14 10.87 22.40
C SER A 3 57.29 12.20 21.63
N ASN A 4 57.58 12.11 20.33
CA ASN A 4 56.89 12.85 19.26
C ASN A 4 57.38 12.38 17.88
N ARG A 5 56.60 11.49 17.25
CA ARG A 5 56.64 11.24 15.80
C ARG A 5 55.44 11.97 15.20
N ARG A 6 55.69 12.92 14.30
CA ARG A 6 54.65 13.50 13.42
C ARG A 6 54.58 12.67 12.14
N ALA A 7 53.37 12.28 11.79
CA ALA A 7 53.03 11.59 10.55
C ALA A 7 53.19 12.55 9.36
N ALA A 8 53.65 11.99 8.24
CA ALA A 8 53.73 12.66 6.95
C ALA A 8 52.33 12.76 6.32
N ASP A 9 52.07 13.91 5.72
CA ASP A 9 50.90 14.27 4.94
C ASP A 9 51.10 13.81 3.48
N PRO A 10 50.20 13.01 2.87
CA PRO A 10 50.37 12.51 1.53
C PRO A 10 49.44 13.21 0.53
N PHE A 11 49.41 14.54 0.49
CA PHE A 11 48.80 15.27 -0.63
C PHE A 11 49.57 16.55 -0.93
N ASP A 12 50.65 16.40 -1.69
CA ASP A 12 51.25 17.50 -2.42
C ASP A 12 51.54 17.09 -3.87
N GLU A 13 51.24 18.04 -4.76
CA GLU A 13 51.62 18.17 -6.17
C GLU A 13 51.07 17.18 -7.22
N THR A 14 50.14 17.67 -8.05
CA THR A 14 50.39 17.76 -9.52
C THR A 14 49.55 18.87 -10.17
N GLY A 15 50.23 19.97 -10.50
CA GLY A 15 50.39 20.46 -11.88
C GLY A 15 49.17 20.88 -12.71
N HIS A 16 49.01 22.20 -12.88
CA HIS A 16 48.25 22.83 -13.96
C HIS A 16 48.76 22.55 -15.40
N ARG A 17 47.84 22.40 -16.37
CA ARG A 17 47.62 23.27 -17.57
C ARG A 17 47.08 22.46 -18.77
N GLY A 18 45.99 22.96 -19.39
CA GLY A 18 45.61 22.55 -20.76
C GLY A 18 44.19 22.95 -21.18
N ARG A 19 44.03 24.15 -21.78
CA ARG A 19 42.80 24.64 -22.42
C ARG A 19 42.44 23.86 -23.70
N ARG A 20 41.14 23.66 -23.92
CA ARG A 20 40.31 23.73 -25.18
C ARG A 20 39.01 22.96 -24.85
N GLY A 21 37.78 23.39 -25.03
CA GLY A 21 37.15 24.52 -25.71
C GLY A 21 35.82 24.00 -26.27
N GLY A 22 34.70 24.66 -25.93
CA GLY A 22 33.48 24.64 -26.75
C GLY A 22 32.29 23.79 -26.26
N GLY A 23 31.25 24.49 -25.80
CA GLY A 23 29.87 24.08 -26.07
C GLY A 23 29.02 23.67 -24.87
N LEU A 24 28.49 24.63 -24.10
CA LEU A 24 27.25 24.46 -23.32
C LEU A 24 26.79 25.80 -22.72
N LEU A 25 26.25 26.68 -23.57
CA LEU A 25 25.48 27.86 -23.14
C LEU A 25 24.29 28.05 -24.09
N LYS A 26 23.23 27.27 -23.91
CA LYS A 26 21.89 27.53 -24.48
C LYS A 26 20.71 27.22 -23.52
N GLY A 27 20.96 26.97 -22.24
CA GLY A 27 19.90 26.63 -21.27
C GLY A 27 19.61 27.67 -20.17
N ALA A 28 20.50 28.64 -19.92
CA ALA A 28 20.40 29.51 -18.74
C ALA A 28 19.64 30.83 -18.96
N SER A 29 19.31 31.18 -20.21
CA SER A 29 18.67 32.47 -20.53
C SER A 29 17.19 32.52 -20.17
N GLY A 30 16.49 31.38 -20.13
CA GLY A 30 15.06 31.31 -19.80
C GLY A 30 14.77 31.50 -18.31
N LEU A 31 15.61 30.95 -17.43
CA LEU A 31 15.41 31.02 -15.98
C LEU A 31 15.71 32.43 -15.43
N ILE A 32 16.72 33.11 -15.99
CA ILE A 32 17.08 34.49 -15.61
C ILE A 32 15.99 35.48 -16.08
N ALA A 33 15.38 35.25 -17.24
CA ALA A 33 14.27 36.07 -17.72
C ALA A 33 12.99 35.92 -16.86
N LEU A 34 12.74 34.72 -16.33
CA LEU A 34 11.57 34.44 -15.47
C LEU A 34 11.75 35.00 -14.04
N ILE A 35 12.96 34.94 -13.49
CA ILE A 35 13.29 35.54 -12.20
C ILE A 35 13.28 37.08 -12.30
N ALA A 36 13.73 37.65 -13.42
CA ALA A 36 13.68 39.10 -13.64
C ALA A 36 12.25 39.64 -13.83
N THR A 37 11.31 38.85 -14.36
CA THR A 37 9.89 39.25 -14.46
C THR A 37 9.14 39.13 -13.14
N ALA A 38 9.44 38.12 -12.31
CA ALA A 38 8.89 38.03 -10.96
C ALA A 38 9.41 39.15 -10.04
N ALA A 39 10.71 39.46 -10.10
CA ALA A 39 11.29 40.58 -9.35
C ALA A 39 10.78 41.95 -9.84
N GLY A 40 10.52 42.11 -11.14
CA GLY A 40 9.93 43.32 -11.71
C GLY A 40 8.46 43.54 -11.30
N LEU A 41 7.68 42.47 -11.20
CA LEU A 41 6.29 42.52 -10.72
C LEU A 41 6.21 42.80 -9.21
N SER A 42 7.10 42.22 -8.40
CA SER A 42 7.23 42.57 -6.98
C SER A 42 7.67 44.01 -6.74
N TYR A 43 8.41 44.63 -7.68
CA TYR A 43 8.82 46.03 -7.57
C TYR A 43 7.72 47.02 -8.02
N LEU A 44 6.86 46.62 -8.95
CA LEU A 44 5.77 47.47 -9.46
C LEU A 44 4.50 47.42 -8.60
N PHE A 45 4.26 46.30 -7.89
CA PHE A 45 3.05 46.09 -7.09
C PHE A 45 3.35 45.76 -5.62
N GLY A 46 4.60 45.94 -5.18
CA GLY A 46 5.03 45.59 -3.82
C GLY A 46 4.19 46.27 -2.75
N ASP A 47 3.96 47.57 -2.89
CA ASP A 47 3.16 48.33 -1.91
C ASP A 47 1.66 47.97 -1.96
N GLU A 48 1.12 47.66 -3.13
CA GLU A 48 -0.30 47.26 -3.29
C GLU A 48 -0.55 45.84 -2.77
N ILE A 49 0.38 44.91 -3.01
CA ILE A 49 0.32 43.54 -2.48
C ILE A 49 0.51 43.56 -0.96
N GLN A 50 1.45 44.36 -0.45
CA GLN A 50 1.68 44.52 0.98
C GLN A 50 0.44 45.12 1.67
N ALA A 51 -0.19 46.15 1.09
CA ALA A 51 -1.43 46.72 1.61
C ALA A 51 -2.59 45.71 1.60
N PHE A 52 -2.73 44.91 0.54
CA PHE A 52 -3.74 43.86 0.47
C PHE A 52 -3.50 42.75 1.50
N VAL A 53 -2.26 42.31 1.70
CA VAL A 53 -1.91 41.32 2.73
C VAL A 53 -2.19 41.87 4.12
N GLU A 54 -1.85 43.14 4.39
CA GLU A 54 -2.13 43.81 5.66
C GLU A 54 -3.64 43.98 5.92
N GLU A 55 -4.43 44.23 4.88
CA GLU A 55 -5.90 44.30 4.94
C GLU A 55 -6.50 42.92 5.26
N VAL A 56 -6.08 41.87 4.55
CA VAL A 56 -6.52 40.48 4.80
C VAL A 56 -6.11 40.02 6.21
N ASP A 57 -4.91 40.35 6.67
CA ASP A 57 -4.46 40.03 8.03
C ASP A 57 -5.15 40.89 9.10
N ALA A 58 -5.58 42.11 8.78
CA ALA A 58 -6.40 42.93 9.67
C ALA A 58 -7.82 42.36 9.80
N GLU A 59 -8.45 41.97 8.69
CA GLU A 59 -9.76 41.30 8.70
C GLU A 59 -9.70 39.96 9.44
N ARG A 60 -8.64 39.17 9.21
CA ARG A 60 -8.40 37.92 9.93
C ARG A 60 -8.22 38.13 11.43
N ARG A 61 -7.49 39.17 11.85
CA ARG A 61 -7.34 39.54 13.26
C ARG A 61 -8.67 40.02 13.86
N ALA A 62 -9.45 40.83 13.15
CA ALA A 62 -10.76 41.29 13.60
C ALA A 62 -11.75 40.12 13.74
N ALA A 63 -11.77 39.19 12.79
CA ALA A 63 -12.61 37.99 12.87
C ALA A 63 -12.21 37.08 14.04
N ASN A 64 -10.91 36.88 14.27
CA ASN A 64 -10.41 36.08 15.40
C ASN A 64 -10.67 36.76 16.75
N GLU A 65 -10.55 38.09 16.86
CA GLU A 65 -10.92 38.83 18.07
C GLU A 65 -12.43 38.79 18.31
N THR A 66 -13.25 38.91 17.28
CA THR A 66 -14.71 38.75 17.38
C THR A 66 -15.08 37.35 17.88
N PHE A 67 -14.40 36.32 17.38
CA PHE A 67 -14.64 34.94 17.81
C PHE A 67 -14.12 34.64 19.22
N LYS A 68 -13.00 35.24 19.64
CA LYS A 68 -12.48 35.15 21.02
C LYS A 68 -13.36 35.92 22.02
N THR A 69 -14.00 37.00 21.59
CA THR A 69 -14.87 37.84 22.43
C THR A 69 -16.32 37.35 22.46
N MET A 70 -16.73 36.53 21.48
CA MET A 70 -17.91 35.69 21.57
C MET A 70 -17.72 34.65 22.68
N GLY A 71 -18.03 35.04 23.92
CA GLY A 71 -18.02 34.14 25.07
C GLY A 71 -18.96 32.96 24.84
N SER A 72 -18.78 31.88 25.62
CA SER A 72 -19.63 30.68 25.59
C SER A 72 -21.13 30.99 25.68
N ASP A 73 -21.49 32.14 26.26
CA ASP A 73 -22.86 32.66 26.40
C ASP A 73 -23.49 33.22 25.11
N GLU A 74 -22.73 33.57 24.07
CA GLU A 74 -23.30 33.97 22.77
C GLU A 74 -23.47 32.78 21.83
N LEU A 75 -22.53 31.83 21.86
CA LEU A 75 -22.63 30.56 21.12
C LEU A 75 -23.81 29.70 21.60
N SER A 76 -24.21 29.83 22.87
CA SER A 76 -25.36 29.13 23.46
C SER A 76 -26.72 29.76 23.12
N LYS A 77 -26.75 30.97 22.53
CA LYS A 77 -27.99 31.68 22.13
C LYS A 77 -28.46 31.36 20.71
N LEU A 78 -27.72 30.54 19.96
CA LEU A 78 -28.18 30.04 18.66
C LEU A 78 -29.40 29.14 18.87
N PRO A 79 -30.50 29.31 18.10
CA PRO A 79 -31.75 28.61 18.35
C PRO A 79 -31.57 27.09 18.20
N PRO A 80 -32.10 26.27 19.14
CA PRO A 80 -32.06 24.82 19.00
C PRO A 80 -32.98 24.37 17.86
N ASP A 81 -32.42 23.66 16.87
CA ASP A 81 -33.17 23.10 15.75
C ASP A 81 -34.06 21.92 16.20
N ARG A 82 -35.28 21.86 15.65
CA ARG A 82 -36.44 21.08 16.13
C ARG A 82 -36.42 19.54 15.92
N TYR A 83 -35.25 18.91 15.84
CA TYR A 83 -35.14 17.45 15.87
C TYR A 83 -33.90 17.03 16.67
N GLU A 84 -33.94 17.24 17.99
CA GLU A 84 -32.89 16.79 18.91
C GLU A 84 -32.98 15.26 19.12
N MET A 85 -32.41 14.50 18.19
CA MET A 85 -31.70 13.30 18.63
C MET A 85 -30.52 13.80 19.47
N ALA A 86 -30.25 13.17 20.62
CA ALA A 86 -29.10 13.53 21.46
C ALA A 86 -27.84 13.55 20.58
N GLY A 87 -27.24 14.72 20.42
CA GLY A 87 -26.17 14.93 19.46
C GLY A 87 -25.32 16.10 19.91
N PHE A 88 -24.18 16.27 19.25
CA PHE A 88 -23.30 17.40 19.51
C PHE A 88 -22.89 18.06 18.21
N LYS A 89 -22.61 19.37 18.31
CA LYS A 89 -21.99 20.13 17.24
C LYS A 89 -20.78 20.83 17.85
N VAL A 90 -19.60 20.57 17.29
CA VAL A 90 -18.35 21.21 17.68
C VAL A 90 -17.74 21.93 16.50
N TYR A 91 -17.02 23.02 16.77
CA TYR A 91 -16.47 23.90 15.76
C TYR A 91 -14.95 23.90 15.79
N PHE A 92 -14.35 24.23 14.64
CA PHE A 92 -12.92 24.23 14.43
C PHE A 92 -12.43 25.56 13.87
N ASP A 93 -11.19 25.88 14.21
CA ASP A 93 -10.48 27.00 13.61
C ASP A 93 -10.21 26.75 12.12
N THR A 94 -9.90 27.83 11.40
CA THR A 94 -9.61 27.76 9.96
C THR A 94 -8.41 26.83 9.71
N GLY A 95 -8.57 25.84 8.82
CA GLY A 95 -7.50 24.91 8.46
C GLY A 95 -7.05 23.96 9.57
N SER A 96 -7.80 23.86 10.68
CA SER A 96 -7.44 23.01 11.81
C SER A 96 -8.42 21.85 11.99
N ASP A 97 -7.88 20.70 12.40
CA ASP A 97 -8.54 19.50 12.90
C ASP A 97 -8.40 19.35 14.43
N THR A 98 -7.77 20.32 15.09
CA THR A 98 -7.49 20.27 16.52
C THR A 98 -8.72 20.67 17.32
N LEU A 99 -9.16 19.80 18.23
CA LEU A 99 -10.25 20.09 19.16
C LEU A 99 -9.80 21.06 20.25
N SER A 100 -10.54 22.15 20.44
CA SER A 100 -10.41 23.01 21.62
C SER A 100 -10.90 22.32 22.89
N ASP A 101 -10.41 22.75 24.05
CA ASP A 101 -10.87 22.22 25.35
C ASP A 101 -12.38 22.38 25.56
N TYR A 102 -12.97 23.44 25.00
CA TYR A 102 -14.41 23.64 25.00
C TYR A 102 -15.12 22.55 24.18
N SER A 103 -14.66 22.28 22.95
CA SER A 103 -15.20 21.23 22.09
C SER A 103 -15.05 19.84 22.72
N LYS A 104 -13.89 19.53 23.30
CA LYS A 104 -13.64 18.27 24.03
C LYS A 104 -14.66 18.04 25.15
N ARG A 105 -14.86 19.03 26.02
CA ARG A 105 -15.84 18.98 27.11
C ARG A 105 -17.27 18.79 26.58
N ARG A 106 -17.66 19.50 25.52
CA ARG A 106 -18.99 19.35 24.91
C ARG A 106 -19.22 17.95 24.33
N ILE A 107 -18.19 17.34 23.74
CA ILE A 107 -18.24 15.96 23.24
C ILE A 107 -18.43 14.99 24.41
N SER A 108 -17.64 15.13 25.48
CA SER A 108 -17.73 14.28 26.66
C SER A 108 -19.09 14.37 27.35
N GLU A 109 -19.61 15.59 27.57
CA GLU A 109 -20.94 15.82 28.15
C GLU A 109 -22.06 15.18 27.30
N ALA A 110 -22.00 15.35 25.98
CA ALA A 110 -22.98 14.77 25.07
C ALA A 110 -22.91 13.24 25.05
N TYR A 111 -21.71 12.67 25.11
CA TYR A 111 -21.51 11.23 25.24
C TYR A 111 -22.12 10.72 26.55
N GLU A 112 -21.79 11.32 27.70
CA GLU A 112 -22.29 10.85 29.01
C GLU A 112 -23.82 10.88 29.07
N ALA A 113 -24.42 11.97 28.56
CA ALA A 113 -25.88 12.09 28.47
C ALA A 113 -26.48 10.98 27.60
N SER A 114 -25.88 10.70 26.44
CA SER A 114 -26.36 9.68 25.49
C SER A 114 -26.13 8.27 26.01
N ALA A 115 -24.97 7.99 26.62
CA ALA A 115 -24.63 6.69 27.19
C ALA A 115 -25.58 6.33 28.34
N LYS A 116 -25.94 7.31 29.17
CA LYS A 116 -26.96 7.15 30.21
C LYS A 116 -28.34 6.86 29.63
N ALA A 117 -28.69 7.49 28.50
CA ALA A 117 -29.97 7.28 27.84
C ALA A 117 -30.06 5.93 27.10
N CYS A 118 -28.94 5.42 26.58
CA CYS A 118 -28.91 4.20 25.75
C CYS A 118 -28.59 2.90 26.52
N GLU A 119 -28.53 2.93 27.86
CA GLU A 119 -28.19 1.76 28.71
C GLU A 119 -26.91 1.00 28.28
N GLY A 120 -25.96 1.68 27.63
CA GLY A 120 -24.66 1.13 27.22
C GLY A 120 -24.52 0.67 25.76
N ASP A 121 -25.61 0.62 24.97
CA ASP A 121 -25.54 0.27 23.54
C ASP A 121 -25.59 1.52 22.64
N LEU A 122 -24.53 2.31 22.72
CA LEU A 122 -24.42 3.61 22.09
C LEU A 122 -23.59 3.54 20.81
N HIS A 123 -24.18 3.96 19.70
CA HIS A 123 -23.49 4.21 18.44
C HIS A 123 -23.36 5.72 18.21
N ILE A 124 -22.18 6.17 17.79
CA ILE A 124 -21.95 7.58 17.43
C ILE A 124 -21.53 7.68 15.98
N ARG A 125 -22.14 8.61 15.24
CA ARG A 125 -21.70 9.01 13.91
C ARG A 125 -21.22 10.45 13.92
N ALA A 126 -19.92 10.66 13.70
CA ALA A 126 -19.32 11.98 13.56
C ALA A 126 -19.19 12.34 12.07
N VAL A 127 -19.89 13.39 11.62
CA VAL A 127 -19.77 13.88 10.25
C VAL A 127 -19.09 15.23 10.26
N GLY A 128 -17.93 15.34 9.63
CA GLY A 128 -17.20 16.58 9.52
C GLY A 128 -17.56 17.37 8.26
N HIS A 129 -17.50 18.68 8.43
CA HIS A 129 -17.83 19.68 7.44
C HIS A 129 -16.68 20.68 7.34
N ASP A 130 -16.56 21.31 6.18
CA ASP A 130 -15.68 22.45 5.98
C ASP A 130 -16.45 23.65 5.41
N ASP A 131 -15.82 24.82 5.47
CA ASP A 131 -16.37 26.02 4.83
C ASP A 131 -16.15 26.02 3.31
N GLN A 132 -16.80 26.97 2.63
CA GLN A 132 -16.87 27.01 1.17
C GLN A 132 -15.60 27.55 0.49
N ARG A 133 -14.56 27.94 1.25
CA ARG A 133 -13.34 28.54 0.67
C ARG A 133 -12.35 27.52 0.14
N SER A 134 -12.38 26.31 0.69
CA SER A 134 -11.51 25.21 0.29
C SER A 134 -12.00 24.60 -1.03
N GLU A 135 -11.06 24.14 -1.87
CA GLU A 135 -11.40 23.25 -2.98
C GLU A 135 -12.16 22.02 -2.46
N GLU A 136 -13.12 21.53 -3.23
CA GLU A 136 -14.05 20.48 -2.79
C GLU A 136 -13.34 19.23 -2.22
N GLN A 137 -12.24 18.82 -2.85
CA GLN A 137 -11.46 17.68 -2.38
C GLN A 137 -10.71 17.99 -1.07
N ALA A 138 -10.09 19.16 -0.95
CA ALA A 138 -9.44 19.61 0.28
C ALA A 138 -10.44 19.77 1.43
N ALA A 139 -11.62 20.34 1.14
CA ALA A 139 -12.73 20.47 2.06
C ALA A 139 -13.20 19.11 2.60
N TYR A 140 -13.33 18.13 1.71
CA TYR A 140 -13.70 16.76 2.08
C TYR A 140 -12.68 16.14 3.05
N TYR A 141 -11.37 16.29 2.79
CA TYR A 141 -10.33 15.76 3.68
C TYR A 141 -10.28 16.46 5.02
N LEU A 142 -10.30 17.80 5.03
CA LEU A 142 -10.26 18.54 6.29
C LEU A 142 -11.50 18.24 7.16
N GLY A 143 -12.68 18.08 6.55
CA GLY A 143 -13.85 17.58 7.25
C GLY A 143 -13.65 16.18 7.82
N TRP A 144 -12.97 15.28 7.09
CA TRP A 144 -12.69 13.93 7.56
C TRP A 144 -11.76 13.94 8.77
N ASP A 145 -10.67 14.69 8.71
CA ASP A 145 -9.67 14.80 9.78
C ASP A 145 -10.31 15.34 11.08
N ARG A 146 -11.18 16.34 10.95
CA ARG A 146 -11.98 16.86 12.08
C ARG A 146 -12.88 15.79 12.69
N ALA A 147 -13.58 15.01 11.85
CA ALA A 147 -14.46 13.95 12.32
C ALA A 147 -13.67 12.82 13.00
N GLU A 148 -12.47 12.52 12.49
CA GLU A 148 -11.54 11.59 13.11
C GLU A 148 -11.00 12.10 14.44
N ALA A 149 -10.65 13.39 14.56
CA ALA A 149 -10.22 13.99 15.82
C ALA A 149 -11.28 13.84 16.92
N VAL A 150 -12.56 13.99 16.57
CA VAL A 150 -13.69 13.69 17.46
C VAL A 150 -13.74 12.20 17.84
N ALA A 151 -13.56 11.30 16.88
CA ALA A 151 -13.55 9.87 17.13
C ALA A 151 -12.40 9.44 18.06
N ARG A 152 -11.19 9.98 17.85
CA ARG A 152 -10.02 9.75 18.70
C ARG A 152 -10.27 10.26 20.12
N HIS A 153 -10.82 11.47 20.29
CA HIS A 153 -11.17 12.00 21.62
C HIS A 153 -12.17 11.09 22.37
N LEU A 154 -13.20 10.60 21.68
CA LEU A 154 -14.16 9.66 22.26
C LEU A 154 -13.51 8.33 22.68
N TYR A 155 -12.52 7.85 21.94
CA TYR A 155 -11.80 6.62 22.26
C TYR A 155 -10.79 6.82 23.41
N ASP A 156 -9.89 7.79 23.26
CA ASP A 156 -8.73 8.00 24.12
C ASP A 156 -9.10 8.61 25.48
N GLU A 157 -9.94 9.65 25.49
CA GLU A 157 -10.21 10.43 26.70
C GLU A 157 -11.50 10.01 27.39
N VAL A 158 -12.52 9.63 26.61
CA VAL A 158 -13.84 9.26 27.14
C VAL A 158 -13.93 7.76 27.42
N GLY A 159 -13.01 6.95 26.88
CA GLY A 159 -13.01 5.50 27.04
C GLY A 159 -14.22 4.85 26.40
N MET A 160 -14.77 5.44 25.33
CA MET A 160 -15.87 4.85 24.60
C MET A 160 -15.36 3.66 23.78
N TRP A 161 -15.75 2.46 24.18
CA TRP A 161 -15.49 1.22 23.46
C TRP A 161 -16.59 0.85 22.44
N GLY A 162 -17.63 1.69 22.34
CA GLY A 162 -18.73 1.57 21.38
C GLY A 162 -18.31 1.84 19.94
N VAL A 163 -19.22 1.61 18.99
CA VAL A 163 -18.95 1.80 17.56
C VAL A 163 -19.05 3.29 17.21
N VAL A 164 -17.91 3.98 17.16
CA VAL A 164 -17.79 5.27 16.46
C VAL A 164 -17.69 5.00 14.97
N SER A 165 -18.58 5.61 14.19
CA SER A 165 -18.37 5.82 12.75
C SER A 165 -18.08 7.29 12.52
N TYR A 166 -17.22 7.60 11.56
CA TYR A 166 -16.98 8.98 11.19
C TYR A 166 -16.81 9.11 9.68
N GLY A 167 -17.02 10.32 9.16
CA GLY A 167 -16.90 10.63 7.74
C GLY A 167 -16.99 12.12 7.47
N SER A 168 -17.00 12.49 6.19
CA SER A 168 -17.01 13.89 5.77
C SER A 168 -18.03 14.13 4.66
N VAL A 169 -18.56 15.34 4.64
CA VAL A 169 -19.33 15.87 3.50
C VAL A 169 -18.63 17.08 2.86
N GLY A 170 -17.43 17.43 3.35
CA GLY A 170 -16.68 18.60 2.93
C GLY A 170 -17.50 19.89 3.01
N ASN A 171 -17.47 20.67 1.94
CA ASN A 171 -18.21 21.92 1.81
C ASN A 171 -19.59 21.77 1.13
N ARG A 172 -20.03 20.54 0.84
CA ARG A 172 -21.29 20.26 0.10
C ARG A 172 -22.56 20.47 0.92
N ALA A 173 -22.44 20.48 2.25
CA ALA A 173 -23.57 20.63 3.17
C ALA A 173 -23.31 21.76 4.18
N PRO A 174 -23.30 23.03 3.73
CA PRO A 174 -23.17 24.17 4.62
C PRO A 174 -24.40 24.26 5.53
N ASP A 175 -24.17 24.54 6.81
CA ASP A 175 -25.22 24.91 7.77
C ASP A 175 -25.81 26.26 7.38
N VAL A 176 -24.90 27.20 7.06
CA VAL A 176 -25.23 28.57 6.71
C VAL A 176 -24.71 28.85 5.31
N ARG A 177 -25.64 29.27 4.43
CA ARG A 177 -25.35 29.52 3.01
C ARG A 177 -24.84 30.93 2.72
N SER A 178 -24.84 31.84 3.68
CA SER A 178 -24.29 33.18 3.51
C SER A 178 -22.76 33.13 3.45
N GLU A 179 -22.18 34.14 2.84
CA GLU A 179 -20.72 34.34 2.84
C GLU A 179 -20.27 35.15 4.06
N GLY A 180 -18.98 35.08 4.36
CA GLY A 180 -18.32 35.87 5.38
C GLY A 180 -17.82 35.07 6.60
N PRO A 181 -16.97 35.68 7.44
CA PRO A 181 -16.22 34.97 8.48
C PRO A 181 -17.08 34.17 9.47
N LEU A 182 -18.23 34.71 9.87
CA LEU A 182 -19.15 34.05 10.80
C LEU A 182 -19.80 32.80 10.18
N ALA A 183 -20.26 32.88 8.93
CA ALA A 183 -20.86 31.75 8.23
C ALA A 183 -19.82 30.66 7.96
N TRP A 184 -18.59 31.04 7.60
CA TRP A 184 -17.49 30.09 7.45
C TRP A 184 -17.17 29.40 8.77
N ALA A 185 -17.12 30.12 9.89
CA ALA A 185 -16.90 29.53 11.22
C ALA A 185 -17.98 28.52 11.60
N GLN A 186 -19.24 28.81 11.29
CA GLN A 186 -20.35 27.89 11.54
C GLN A 186 -20.30 26.65 10.63
N ASN A 187 -19.76 26.77 9.42
CA ASN A 187 -19.64 25.64 8.50
C ASN A 187 -18.46 24.70 8.84
N ARG A 188 -17.40 25.20 9.49
CA ARG A 188 -16.27 24.40 10.00
C ARG A 188 -16.64 23.66 11.28
N ARG A 189 -17.38 22.56 11.13
CA ARG A 189 -17.96 21.82 12.24
C ARG A 189 -17.86 20.32 12.09
N VAL A 190 -18.00 19.61 13.21
CA VAL A 190 -18.39 18.20 13.23
C VAL A 190 -19.74 18.08 13.90
N VAL A 191 -20.64 17.35 13.26
CA VAL A 191 -21.95 16.99 13.81
C VAL A 191 -21.90 15.53 14.25
N GLY A 192 -21.98 15.31 15.57
CA GLY A 192 -22.12 14.01 16.19
C GLY A 192 -23.58 13.65 16.35
N GLN A 193 -24.00 12.54 15.76
CA GLN A 193 -25.33 11.94 15.95
C GLN A 193 -25.18 10.70 16.82
N THR A 194 -26.03 10.57 17.84
CA THR A 194 -26.04 9.37 18.67
C THR A 194 -27.28 8.52 18.41
N PHE A 195 -27.11 7.20 18.55
CA PHE A 195 -28.16 6.22 18.33
C PHE A 195 -28.12 5.17 19.44
N CYS A 196 -29.29 4.89 20.03
CA CYS A 196 -29.50 3.81 20.99
C CYS A 196 -30.17 2.62 20.28
N ASP A 197 -29.46 1.80 19.50
CA ASP A 197 -30.07 0.57 18.96
C ASP A 197 -29.04 -0.43 18.40
N THR A 198 -29.07 -1.67 18.93
CA THR A 198 -28.49 -2.90 18.34
C THR A 198 -28.89 -3.15 16.88
N ARG A 199 -29.97 -2.54 16.39
CA ARG A 199 -30.54 -2.75 15.04
C ARG A 199 -30.22 -1.58 14.11
N TRP A 200 -28.95 -1.27 13.93
CA TRP A 200 -28.50 -0.40 12.85
C TRP A 200 -29.05 -0.90 11.50
N PRO A 201 -29.94 -0.18 10.79
CA PRO A 201 -30.34 -0.54 9.45
C PRO A 201 -29.17 -0.20 8.53
N ARG A 202 -28.32 -1.20 8.25
CA ARG A 202 -27.13 -1.11 7.37
C ARG A 202 -27.38 -0.56 5.96
N SER A 203 -28.61 -0.20 5.59
CA SER A 203 -29.00 0.04 4.19
C SER A 203 -29.73 1.36 3.89
N GLU A 204 -29.88 2.31 4.82
CA GLU A 204 -30.87 3.41 4.60
C GLU A 204 -30.36 4.86 4.57
N ILE A 205 -29.05 5.14 4.67
CA ILE A 205 -28.57 6.56 4.72
C ILE A 205 -27.74 7.00 3.50
N LEU A 206 -27.79 6.28 2.39
CA LEU A 206 -27.46 6.85 1.08
C LEU A 206 -28.63 6.55 0.17
N GLY A 207 -29.21 7.58 -0.45
CA GLY A 207 -30.42 7.52 -1.27
C GLY A 207 -30.25 6.76 -2.59
N GLU A 208 -29.73 5.55 -2.54
CA GLU A 208 -29.72 4.59 -3.63
C GLU A 208 -30.57 3.39 -3.25
N LYS A 209 -31.46 3.00 -4.18
CA LYS A 209 -32.36 1.86 -4.04
C LYS A 209 -31.56 0.63 -3.61
N SER A 210 -31.88 0.11 -2.43
CA SER A 210 -31.21 -1.03 -1.81
C SER A 210 -31.07 -2.24 -2.77
N PRO A 211 -29.85 -2.70 -3.09
CA PRO A 211 -29.60 -3.86 -3.95
C PRO A 211 -29.85 -5.21 -3.25
N ARG A 212 -30.41 -5.22 -2.03
CA ARG A 212 -30.46 -6.43 -1.19
C ARG A 212 -31.38 -7.53 -1.71
N LYS A 213 -32.39 -7.20 -2.53
CA LYS A 213 -33.22 -8.23 -3.20
C LYS A 213 -32.50 -8.89 -4.38
N LEU A 214 -31.55 -8.19 -5.01
CA LEU A 214 -30.72 -8.74 -6.07
C LEU A 214 -29.52 -9.50 -5.49
N LEU A 215 -28.93 -9.04 -4.39
CA LEU A 215 -27.75 -9.68 -3.79
C LEU A 215 -28.05 -10.98 -3.05
N VAL A 216 -29.21 -11.13 -2.38
CA VAL A 216 -29.56 -12.41 -1.73
C VAL A 216 -29.87 -13.47 -2.79
N ASP A 217 -30.54 -13.09 -3.88
CA ASP A 217 -30.79 -13.98 -5.02
C ASP A 217 -29.51 -14.29 -5.82
N GLU A 218 -28.59 -13.33 -5.96
CA GLU A 218 -27.27 -13.54 -6.59
C GLU A 218 -26.31 -14.34 -5.70
N GLU A 219 -26.35 -14.19 -4.37
CA GLU A 219 -25.54 -14.97 -3.44
C GLU A 219 -26.07 -16.40 -3.29
N GLU A 220 -27.40 -16.60 -3.26
CA GLU A 220 -27.99 -17.95 -3.37
C GLU A 220 -27.77 -18.57 -4.75
N LYS A 221 -27.88 -17.80 -5.85
CA LYS A 221 -27.51 -18.29 -7.19
C LYS A 221 -26.03 -18.59 -7.31
N ALA A 222 -25.15 -17.80 -6.70
CA ALA A 222 -23.71 -18.03 -6.66
C ALA A 222 -23.38 -19.27 -5.83
N LYS A 223 -24.06 -19.48 -4.69
CA LYS A 223 -23.96 -20.72 -3.90
C LYS A 223 -24.49 -21.95 -4.64
N ARG A 224 -25.54 -21.80 -5.46
CA ARG A 224 -26.07 -22.88 -6.33
C ARG A 224 -25.26 -23.10 -7.62
N ARG A 225 -24.47 -22.10 -8.04
CA ARG A 225 -23.53 -22.19 -9.18
C ARG A 225 -22.11 -22.54 -8.77
N ALA A 226 -21.76 -22.43 -7.49
CA ALA A 226 -20.47 -22.85 -6.96
C ALA A 226 -20.34 -24.36 -7.20
N PRO A 227 -19.43 -24.81 -8.08
CA PRO A 227 -19.25 -26.23 -8.31
C PRO A 227 -18.84 -26.93 -7.00
N PRO A 228 -19.13 -28.22 -6.89
CA PRO A 228 -18.93 -28.97 -5.65
C PRO A 228 -17.44 -28.93 -5.28
N PHE A 229 -17.17 -28.55 -4.02
CA PHE A 229 -15.86 -28.55 -3.33
C PHE A 229 -14.70 -27.80 -4.03
N TRP A 230 -14.53 -26.52 -3.71
CA TRP A 230 -13.25 -25.86 -3.89
C TRP A 230 -12.46 -26.06 -2.59
N GLU A 231 -11.40 -26.87 -2.63
CA GLU A 231 -10.40 -26.77 -1.55
C GLU A 231 -9.83 -25.35 -1.60
N THR A 232 -9.94 -24.67 -0.46
CA THR A 232 -9.49 -23.28 -0.32
C THR A 232 -8.23 -23.28 0.52
N TYR A 233 -7.12 -22.83 -0.06
CA TYR A 233 -5.91 -22.54 0.69
C TYR A 233 -5.85 -21.04 0.96
N SER A 234 -5.33 -20.66 2.12
CA SER A 234 -5.17 -19.24 2.45
C SER A 234 -3.88 -19.02 3.22
N PHE A 235 -3.23 -17.90 2.94
CA PHE A 235 -2.08 -17.42 3.71
C PHE A 235 -2.05 -15.89 3.72
N SER A 236 -1.26 -15.32 4.62
CA SER A 236 -1.06 -13.87 4.72
C SER A 236 0.41 -13.53 4.51
N VAL A 237 0.68 -12.40 3.86
CA VAL A 237 2.02 -11.84 3.62
C VAL A 237 2.09 -10.51 4.35
N TYR A 238 3.12 -10.27 5.17
CA TYR A 238 3.24 -9.05 5.97
C TYR A 238 4.25 -8.04 5.40
N PHE A 239 4.05 -6.75 5.70
CA PHE A 239 4.84 -5.66 5.15
C PHE A 239 5.37 -4.69 6.21
N GLY A 240 6.54 -4.13 5.92
CA GLY A 240 7.07 -2.98 6.65
C GLY A 240 6.19 -1.74 6.47
N HIS A 241 6.29 -0.80 7.41
CA HIS A 241 5.59 0.48 7.33
C HIS A 241 5.98 1.25 6.07
N GLY A 242 4.99 1.76 5.33
CA GLY A 242 5.21 2.48 4.06
C GLY A 242 5.81 1.64 2.91
N SER A 243 6.01 0.33 3.09
CA SER A 243 6.58 -0.54 2.05
C SER A 243 5.49 -1.32 1.31
N SER A 244 5.63 -1.40 -0.01
CA SER A 244 4.91 -2.35 -0.87
C SER A 244 5.70 -3.63 -1.15
N GLU A 245 6.97 -3.68 -0.73
CA GLU A 245 7.89 -4.77 -1.04
C GLU A 245 7.81 -5.88 0.02
N PRO A 246 7.53 -7.14 -0.37
CA PRO A 246 7.56 -8.27 0.55
C PRO A 246 8.97 -8.51 1.09
N GLN A 247 9.10 -8.69 2.41
CA GLN A 247 10.40 -9.02 3.01
C GLN A 247 10.85 -10.43 2.59
N VAL A 248 12.16 -10.72 2.68
CA VAL A 248 12.73 -12.02 2.29
C VAL A 248 12.03 -13.22 2.94
N PRO A 249 11.73 -13.23 4.25
CA PRO A 249 10.99 -14.34 4.86
C PRO A 249 9.59 -14.53 4.27
N GLU A 250 8.95 -13.45 3.87
CA GLU A 250 7.60 -13.45 3.30
C GLU A 250 7.59 -13.99 1.86
N ARG A 251 8.64 -13.74 1.08
CA ARG A 251 8.81 -14.38 -0.24
C ARG A 251 8.86 -15.91 -0.12
N PHE A 252 9.52 -16.43 0.91
CA PHE A 252 9.55 -17.87 1.17
C PHE A 252 8.17 -18.42 1.56
N THR A 253 7.38 -17.66 2.33
CA THR A 253 5.98 -17.99 2.65
C THR A 253 5.13 -18.08 1.39
N ILE A 254 5.27 -17.12 0.47
CA ILE A 254 4.56 -17.11 -0.82
C ILE A 254 4.93 -18.37 -1.62
N GLU A 255 6.23 -18.64 -1.81
CA GLU A 255 6.73 -19.81 -2.56
C GLU A 255 6.20 -21.12 -2.01
N LYS A 256 6.37 -21.34 -0.70
CA LYS A 256 5.95 -22.58 -0.06
C LYS A 256 4.43 -22.79 -0.16
N SER A 257 3.63 -21.77 0.13
CA SER A 257 2.18 -21.86 0.12
C SER A 257 1.63 -22.11 -1.29
N MET A 258 2.22 -21.43 -2.28
CA MET A 258 1.87 -21.61 -3.69
C MET A 258 2.24 -23.00 -4.19
N LEU A 259 3.43 -23.52 -3.87
CA LEU A 259 3.84 -24.86 -4.29
C LEU A 259 2.89 -25.92 -3.74
N SER A 260 2.56 -25.85 -2.45
CA SER A 260 1.63 -26.80 -1.83
C SER A 260 0.23 -26.74 -2.44
N ALA A 261 -0.30 -25.53 -2.68
CA ALA A 261 -1.62 -25.39 -3.32
C ALA A 261 -1.60 -25.82 -4.79
N TRP A 262 -0.50 -25.56 -5.51
CA TRP A 262 -0.33 -25.95 -6.90
C TRP A 262 -0.32 -27.48 -7.06
N GLU A 263 0.46 -28.16 -6.22
CA GLU A 263 0.53 -29.63 -6.19
C GLU A 263 -0.83 -30.23 -5.88
N ALA A 264 -1.56 -29.67 -4.92
CA ALA A 264 -2.88 -30.19 -4.54
C ALA A 264 -3.97 -29.91 -5.58
N CYS A 265 -3.89 -28.79 -6.29
CA CYS A 265 -4.88 -28.42 -7.31
C CYS A 265 -4.47 -28.85 -8.74
N GLU A 266 -3.41 -29.64 -8.89
CA GLU A 266 -2.85 -30.08 -10.18
C GLU A 266 -2.63 -28.91 -11.17
N GLY A 267 -2.19 -27.76 -10.64
CA GLY A 267 -1.95 -26.53 -11.41
C GLY A 267 -3.20 -25.73 -11.83
N ALA A 268 -4.41 -26.20 -11.52
CA ALA A 268 -5.64 -25.47 -11.81
C ALA A 268 -6.03 -24.52 -10.67
N LEU A 269 -5.26 -23.45 -10.48
CA LEU A 269 -5.49 -22.46 -9.41
C LEU A 269 -6.18 -21.19 -9.92
N SER A 270 -7.13 -20.68 -9.13
CA SER A 270 -7.56 -19.28 -9.19
C SER A 270 -7.15 -18.57 -7.90
N ILE A 271 -6.66 -17.35 -8.01
CA ILE A 271 -6.01 -16.63 -6.91
C ILE A 271 -6.73 -15.30 -6.69
N GLU A 272 -7.07 -14.99 -5.44
CA GLU A 272 -7.55 -13.68 -5.02
C GLU A 272 -6.59 -13.10 -3.97
N LEU A 273 -6.05 -11.91 -4.26
CA LEU A 273 -5.14 -11.19 -3.38
C LEU A 273 -5.81 -9.93 -2.86
N GLU A 274 -5.89 -9.83 -1.54
CA GLU A 274 -6.55 -8.75 -0.82
C GLU A 274 -5.51 -7.97 -0.03
N GLY A 275 -5.13 -6.80 -0.52
CA GLY A 275 -4.19 -5.90 0.15
C GLY A 275 -4.87 -5.09 1.24
N HIS A 276 -4.17 -4.94 2.35
CA HIS A 276 -4.59 -4.15 3.51
C HIS A 276 -3.45 -3.24 3.98
N ASP A 277 -3.83 -2.20 4.71
CA ASP A 277 -2.91 -1.29 5.37
C ASP A 277 -3.30 -1.08 6.84
N ASP A 278 -2.38 -0.50 7.60
CA ASP A 278 -2.67 -0.07 8.97
C ASP A 278 -3.53 1.21 8.99
N PHE A 279 -3.80 1.71 10.18
CA PHE A 279 -4.66 2.90 10.33
C PHE A 279 -3.92 4.23 10.13
N PHE A 280 -2.60 4.21 9.93
CA PHE A 280 -1.78 5.40 9.84
C PHE A 280 -1.72 5.95 8.42
N GLY A 281 -1.82 7.28 8.30
CA GLY A 281 -1.85 7.96 7.01
C GLY A 281 -3.25 8.21 6.48
N ASP A 282 -3.33 8.86 5.32
CA ASP A 282 -4.61 9.13 4.68
C ASP A 282 -5.15 7.88 3.97
N ARG A 283 -6.48 7.81 3.86
CA ARG A 283 -7.19 6.66 3.28
C ARG A 283 -6.75 6.34 1.85
N PHE A 284 -6.42 7.34 1.03
CA PHE A 284 -6.08 7.12 -0.38
C PHE A 284 -4.68 6.57 -0.50
N SER A 285 -3.72 7.11 0.24
CA SER A 285 -2.39 6.51 0.37
C SER A 285 -2.48 5.07 0.88
N SER A 286 -3.30 4.80 1.89
CA SER A 286 -3.54 3.43 2.38
C SER A 286 -4.18 2.52 1.32
N LEU A 287 -5.12 3.05 0.54
CA LEU A 287 -5.76 2.29 -0.54
C LEU A 287 -4.74 1.98 -1.65
N ASP A 288 -3.95 2.96 -2.07
CA ASP A 288 -2.96 2.83 -3.13
C ASP A 288 -1.83 1.89 -2.72
N ILE A 289 -1.27 2.04 -1.50
CA ILE A 289 -0.24 1.12 -1.01
C ILE A 289 -0.78 -0.30 -0.83
N SER A 290 -2.04 -0.46 -0.41
CA SER A 290 -2.65 -1.79 -0.30
C SER A 290 -2.82 -2.47 -1.67
N ARG A 291 -3.21 -1.72 -2.71
CA ARG A 291 -3.25 -2.19 -4.10
C ARG A 291 -1.87 -2.52 -4.64
N GLU A 292 -0.88 -1.69 -4.30
CA GLU A 292 0.50 -1.91 -4.71
C GLU A 292 1.06 -3.18 -4.07
N ARG A 293 0.87 -3.39 -2.76
CA ARG A 293 1.24 -4.63 -2.06
C ARG A 293 0.63 -5.87 -2.71
N ALA A 294 -0.68 -5.85 -2.97
CA ALA A 294 -1.36 -6.97 -3.64
C ALA A 294 -0.77 -7.22 -5.05
N SER A 295 -0.39 -6.15 -5.76
CA SER A 295 0.26 -6.24 -7.07
C SER A 295 1.67 -6.82 -6.97
N ARG A 296 2.48 -6.39 -5.98
CA ARG A 296 3.83 -6.92 -5.75
C ARG A 296 3.82 -8.39 -5.38
N VAL A 297 2.86 -8.83 -4.56
CA VAL A 297 2.68 -10.27 -4.28
C VAL A 297 2.32 -11.03 -5.55
N ALA A 298 1.43 -10.49 -6.39
CA ALA A 298 1.11 -11.11 -7.67
C ALA A 298 2.34 -11.18 -8.59
N ASP A 299 3.15 -10.13 -8.65
CA ASP A 299 4.36 -10.10 -9.46
C ASP A 299 5.36 -11.16 -8.98
N VAL A 300 5.60 -11.27 -7.66
CA VAL A 300 6.40 -12.36 -7.08
C VAL A 300 5.82 -13.74 -7.45
N MET A 301 4.51 -13.93 -7.39
CA MET A 301 3.86 -15.19 -7.80
C MET A 301 4.04 -15.51 -9.29
N VAL A 302 4.00 -14.50 -10.15
CA VAL A 302 4.16 -14.68 -11.60
C VAL A 302 5.62 -14.91 -11.97
N GLU A 303 6.53 -14.09 -11.45
CA GLU A 303 7.97 -14.12 -11.73
C GLU A 303 8.62 -15.38 -11.15
N ASP A 304 8.39 -15.67 -9.86
CA ASP A 304 9.06 -16.77 -9.18
C ASP A 304 8.30 -18.10 -9.31
N LEU A 305 6.96 -18.08 -9.39
CA LEU A 305 6.13 -19.25 -9.08
C LEU A 305 5.16 -19.71 -10.17
N TRP A 306 5.11 -19.02 -11.30
CA TRP A 306 4.33 -19.43 -12.48
C TRP A 306 2.85 -19.70 -12.21
N ALA A 307 2.18 -18.84 -11.46
CA ALA A 307 0.71 -18.85 -11.51
C ALA A 307 0.29 -18.71 -13.00
N THR A 308 -0.34 -19.78 -13.50
CA THR A 308 -0.85 -19.93 -14.88
C THR A 308 -1.60 -18.69 -15.30
N GLN A 309 -1.10 -18.00 -16.32
CA GLN A 309 -1.68 -16.82 -16.95
C GLN A 309 -2.06 -15.70 -15.97
N LYS A 310 -1.48 -14.51 -16.18
CA LYS A 310 -1.78 -13.27 -15.43
C LYS A 310 -3.28 -12.97 -15.22
N GLY A 311 -4.18 -13.59 -15.99
CA GLY A 311 -5.64 -13.49 -15.88
C GLY A 311 -6.29 -14.24 -14.72
N ASP A 312 -5.65 -15.22 -14.08
CA ASP A 312 -6.26 -15.99 -12.99
C ASP A 312 -5.98 -15.41 -11.58
N ILE A 313 -5.22 -14.31 -11.51
CA ILE A 313 -4.92 -13.58 -10.28
C ILE A 313 -5.77 -12.31 -10.21
N ARG A 314 -6.74 -12.29 -9.31
CA ARG A 314 -7.49 -11.09 -8.95
C ARG A 314 -6.78 -10.35 -7.83
N ARG A 315 -6.76 -9.02 -7.93
CA ARG A 315 -6.11 -8.13 -6.97
C ARG A 315 -7.12 -7.10 -6.51
N ALA A 316 -7.23 -6.93 -5.21
CA ALA A 316 -8.02 -5.90 -4.57
C ALA A 316 -7.15 -5.22 -3.50
N GLY A 317 -7.38 -3.93 -3.28
CA GLY A 317 -6.84 -3.21 -2.13
C GLY A 317 -8.00 -2.63 -1.33
N TYR A 318 -7.94 -2.82 -0.01
CA TYR A 318 -8.97 -2.39 0.93
C TYR A 318 -8.47 -1.30 1.88
N GLY A 319 -7.20 -0.88 1.77
CA GLY A 319 -6.58 0.05 2.69
C GLY A 319 -6.81 -0.35 4.14
N ARG A 320 -7.27 0.60 4.95
CA ARG A 320 -7.54 0.43 6.39
C ARG A 320 -8.96 -0.03 6.74
N GLU A 321 -9.80 -0.32 5.74
CA GLU A 321 -11.25 -0.56 5.93
C GLU A 321 -11.59 -1.95 6.46
N GLN A 322 -10.65 -2.90 6.40
CA GLN A 322 -10.86 -4.29 6.81
C GLN A 322 -9.78 -4.75 7.80
N PRO A 323 -9.75 -4.17 9.02
CA PRO A 323 -8.82 -4.60 10.04
C PRO A 323 -9.19 -6.00 10.55
N LYS A 324 -8.20 -6.89 10.60
CA LYS A 324 -8.36 -8.27 11.08
C LYS A 324 -8.13 -8.39 12.58
N PHE A 325 -7.21 -7.59 13.10
CA PHE A 325 -6.83 -7.57 14.52
C PHE A 325 -7.44 -6.36 15.22
N LYS A 326 -7.70 -6.46 16.53
CA LYS A 326 -8.19 -5.35 17.35
C LYS A 326 -6.98 -4.59 17.93
N GLY A 327 -7.08 -3.27 18.00
CA GLY A 327 -6.01 -2.40 18.54
C GLY A 327 -5.46 -1.46 17.47
N ILE A 328 -4.79 -0.40 17.92
CA ILE A 328 -4.13 0.62 17.07
C ILE A 328 -2.65 0.83 17.46
N ASP A 329 -2.13 0.00 18.35
CA ASP A 329 -0.73 0.03 18.75
C ASP A 329 0.19 -0.39 17.58
N SER A 330 1.49 -0.12 17.72
CA SER A 330 2.47 -0.35 16.65
C SER A 330 2.62 -1.82 16.26
N GLU A 331 2.41 -2.76 17.19
CA GLU A 331 2.47 -4.20 16.94
C GLU A 331 1.24 -4.64 16.13
N THR A 332 0.04 -4.23 16.57
CA THR A 332 -1.20 -4.49 15.86
C THR A 332 -1.22 -3.87 14.47
N ALA A 333 -0.70 -2.64 14.33
CA ALA A 333 -0.56 -1.98 13.03
C ALA A 333 0.36 -2.79 12.09
N ALA A 334 1.43 -3.40 12.60
CA ALA A 334 2.27 -4.29 11.80
C ALA A 334 1.52 -5.49 11.24
N LEU A 335 0.58 -6.03 12.02
CA LEU A 335 -0.26 -7.14 11.58
C LEU A 335 -1.35 -6.70 10.59
N HIS A 336 -1.73 -5.42 10.55
CA HIS A 336 -2.69 -4.91 9.56
C HIS A 336 -2.07 -4.67 8.18
N ARG A 337 -0.78 -4.33 8.13
CA ARG A 337 -0.01 -4.20 6.88
C ARG A 337 0.25 -5.56 6.24
N ARG A 338 -0.75 -6.08 5.53
CA ARG A 338 -0.72 -7.44 4.99
C ARG A 338 -1.39 -7.56 3.62
N VAL A 339 -1.12 -8.65 2.93
CA VAL A 339 -1.93 -9.17 1.83
C VAL A 339 -2.48 -10.52 2.26
N ASP A 340 -3.79 -10.67 2.26
CA ASP A 340 -4.46 -11.97 2.45
C ASP A 340 -4.65 -12.61 1.06
N ALA A 341 -4.11 -13.82 0.88
CA ALA A 341 -4.21 -14.58 -0.35
C ALA A 341 -5.18 -15.74 -0.18
N LYS A 342 -6.14 -15.88 -1.09
CA LYS A 342 -7.09 -17.01 -1.18
C LYS A 342 -6.84 -17.75 -2.49
N LEU A 343 -6.64 -19.04 -2.40
CA LEU A 343 -6.34 -19.93 -3.52
C LEU A 343 -7.45 -20.95 -3.65
N TYR A 344 -7.96 -21.10 -4.86
CA TYR A 344 -9.14 -21.88 -5.16
C TYR A 344 -8.79 -22.95 -6.21
N CYS A 345 -8.94 -24.23 -5.88
CA CYS A 345 -8.78 -25.30 -6.87
C CYS A 345 -9.96 -25.30 -7.85
N ASN A 346 -9.68 -25.10 -9.13
CA ASN A 346 -10.68 -25.23 -10.18
C ASN A 346 -10.63 -26.65 -10.77
N ALA A 347 -11.30 -27.60 -10.08
CA ALA A 347 -11.34 -29.01 -10.48
C ALA A 347 -11.90 -29.24 -11.90
N ALA A 348 -12.80 -28.35 -12.37
CA ALA A 348 -13.32 -28.42 -13.73
C ALA A 348 -12.23 -28.10 -14.78
N ARG A 349 -11.30 -27.20 -14.46
CA ARG A 349 -10.15 -26.88 -15.30
C ARG A 349 -9.05 -27.95 -15.24
N ALA A 350 -8.77 -28.52 -14.06
CA ALA A 350 -7.79 -29.59 -13.93
C ALA A 350 -8.06 -30.76 -14.89
N ASN A 351 -9.34 -31.12 -15.06
CA ASN A 351 -9.76 -32.18 -15.98
C ASN A 351 -9.76 -31.77 -17.47
N ALA A 352 -9.92 -30.48 -17.76
CA ALA A 352 -10.00 -29.97 -19.14
C ALA A 352 -8.65 -29.51 -19.71
N ALA A 353 -7.70 -29.18 -18.85
CA ALA A 353 -6.39 -28.66 -19.19
C ALA A 353 -5.31 -29.56 -18.60
N ARG A 354 -5.04 -30.70 -19.25
CA ARG A 354 -3.64 -31.14 -19.29
C ARG A 354 -2.95 -30.19 -20.28
N PRO A 355 -2.17 -29.20 -19.81
CA PRO A 355 -1.47 -28.35 -20.75
C PRO A 355 -0.61 -29.22 -21.67
N GLU A 356 -0.55 -28.89 -22.96
CA GLU A 356 0.54 -29.40 -23.80
C GLU A 356 1.87 -29.13 -23.07
N PRO A 357 2.84 -30.06 -23.12
CA PRO A 357 4.11 -29.92 -22.42
C PRO A 357 4.74 -28.57 -22.78
N GLN A 358 4.75 -27.64 -21.81
CA GLN A 358 5.41 -26.36 -21.96
C GLN A 358 6.86 -26.51 -21.54
N ASP A 359 7.77 -25.89 -22.28
CA ASP A 359 9.17 -25.76 -21.87
C ASP A 359 9.25 -24.93 -20.59
N PHE A 360 9.86 -25.49 -19.55
CA PHE A 360 9.96 -24.87 -18.23
C PHE A 360 11.30 -24.16 -18.08
N GLY A 361 11.38 -22.86 -18.37
CA GLY A 361 12.62 -22.07 -18.22
C GLY A 361 12.87 -21.54 -16.81
N LEU A 362 14.09 -21.62 -16.29
CA LEU A 362 14.57 -21.01 -15.05
C LEU A 362 15.87 -20.24 -15.32
N SER A 363 15.86 -18.92 -15.13
CA SER A 363 17.07 -18.11 -15.22
C SER A 363 17.63 -17.86 -13.81
N LEU A 364 18.91 -18.12 -13.64
CA LEU A 364 19.69 -17.93 -12.42
C LEU A 364 20.83 -16.97 -12.71
N VAL A 365 21.10 -16.06 -11.77
CA VAL A 365 22.22 -15.12 -11.86
C VAL A 365 23.21 -15.47 -10.78
N PHE A 366 24.44 -15.80 -11.16
CA PHE A 366 25.54 -15.98 -10.21
C PHE A 366 26.18 -14.62 -9.94
N SER A 367 26.47 -14.32 -8.68
CA SER A 367 27.40 -13.23 -8.40
C SER A 367 28.82 -13.61 -8.85
N GLU A 368 29.66 -12.63 -9.17
CA GLU A 368 31.05 -12.86 -9.62
C GLU A 368 31.80 -13.81 -8.68
N ASP A 369 31.62 -13.64 -7.38
CA ASP A 369 32.32 -14.41 -6.33
C ASP A 369 31.65 -15.75 -5.99
N GLN A 370 30.43 -16.02 -6.46
CA GLN A 370 29.74 -17.26 -6.16
C GLN A 370 30.28 -18.42 -7.00
N GLN A 371 30.99 -19.33 -6.33
CA GLN A 371 31.49 -20.59 -6.89
C GLN A 371 30.46 -21.73 -6.80
N SER A 372 29.43 -21.58 -5.98
CA SER A 372 28.34 -22.53 -5.79
C SER A 372 27.00 -21.83 -5.85
N LEU A 373 25.95 -22.56 -6.24
CA LEU A 373 24.57 -22.10 -6.14
C LEU A 373 24.25 -21.72 -4.69
N SER A 374 23.47 -20.65 -4.50
CA SER A 374 22.96 -20.34 -3.17
C SER A 374 21.96 -21.42 -2.71
N ALA A 375 21.68 -21.47 -1.40
CA ALA A 375 20.63 -22.34 -0.88
C ALA A 375 19.25 -22.01 -1.50
N LEU A 376 19.00 -20.73 -1.80
CA LEU A 376 17.79 -20.28 -2.46
C LEU A 376 17.73 -20.78 -3.91
N ASP A 377 18.81 -20.67 -4.68
CA ASP A 377 18.84 -21.17 -6.07
C ASP A 377 18.69 -22.68 -6.12
N THR A 378 19.30 -23.39 -5.16
CA THR A 378 19.17 -24.84 -5.01
C THR A 378 17.73 -25.24 -4.73
N ALA A 379 17.05 -24.53 -3.82
CA ALA A 379 15.63 -24.75 -3.55
C ALA A 379 14.75 -24.43 -4.77
N ARG A 380 15.05 -23.34 -5.49
CA ARG A 380 14.36 -22.94 -6.73
C ARG A 380 14.49 -24.01 -7.81
N ILE A 381 15.70 -24.50 -8.09
CA ILE A 381 15.95 -25.59 -9.05
C ILE A 381 15.18 -26.84 -8.65
N SER A 382 15.28 -27.28 -7.38
CA SER A 382 14.61 -28.50 -6.92
C SER A 382 13.09 -28.40 -7.02
N SER A 383 12.52 -27.25 -6.64
CA SER A 383 11.09 -26.95 -6.78
C SER A 383 10.65 -26.92 -8.24
N ARG A 384 11.47 -26.35 -9.13
CA ARG A 384 11.23 -26.33 -10.59
C ARG A 384 11.21 -27.73 -11.18
N ALA A 385 12.24 -28.53 -10.85
CA ALA A 385 12.41 -29.90 -11.29
C ALA A 385 11.24 -30.80 -10.89
N LYS A 386 10.83 -30.74 -9.60
CA LYS A 386 9.67 -31.49 -9.10
C LYS A 386 8.39 -31.16 -9.85
N ARG A 387 8.15 -29.87 -10.14
CA ARG A 387 6.98 -29.43 -10.90
C ARG A 387 7.02 -29.89 -12.34
N ALA A 388 8.15 -29.69 -13.02
CA ALA A 388 8.32 -30.14 -14.39
C ALA A 388 8.08 -31.66 -14.46
N ARG A 389 8.60 -32.43 -13.50
CA ARG A 389 8.37 -33.88 -13.38
C ARG A 389 6.91 -34.24 -13.14
N ALA A 390 6.17 -33.47 -12.35
CA ALA A 390 4.75 -33.73 -12.09
C ALA A 390 3.87 -33.56 -13.33
N VAL A 391 4.27 -32.68 -14.26
CA VAL A 391 3.54 -32.44 -15.52
C VAL A 391 4.07 -33.32 -16.66
N CYS A 392 5.31 -33.80 -16.56
CA CYS A 392 5.95 -34.65 -17.56
C CYS A 392 5.42 -36.09 -17.51
N ALA A 393 4.75 -36.52 -18.59
CA ALA A 393 4.36 -37.93 -18.72
C ALA A 393 5.55 -38.84 -19.10
N GLY A 394 6.61 -38.30 -19.71
CA GLY A 394 7.77 -39.05 -20.21
C GLY A 394 9.09 -38.68 -19.53
N THR A 395 10.19 -38.70 -20.30
CA THR A 395 11.54 -38.37 -19.77
C THR A 395 11.68 -36.86 -19.66
N LEU A 396 12.11 -36.40 -18.49
CA LEU A 396 12.36 -34.98 -18.23
C LEU A 396 13.84 -34.69 -18.49
N TYR A 397 14.13 -33.79 -19.42
CA TYR A 397 15.46 -33.29 -19.72
C TYR A 397 15.64 -31.91 -19.10
N ALA A 398 16.88 -31.56 -18.75
CA ALA A 398 17.24 -30.21 -18.32
C ALA A 398 18.40 -29.71 -19.17
N ASP A 399 18.13 -28.74 -20.04
CA ASP A 399 19.14 -28.04 -20.82
C ASP A 399 19.61 -26.82 -20.04
N ALA A 400 20.83 -26.84 -19.54
CA ALA A 400 21.39 -25.70 -18.82
C ALA A 400 22.46 -24.97 -19.64
N THR A 401 22.22 -23.70 -19.94
CA THR A 401 23.15 -22.81 -20.63
C THR A 401 23.80 -21.84 -19.64
N LEU A 402 25.12 -21.95 -19.48
CA LEU A 402 25.93 -21.05 -18.64
C LEU A 402 26.62 -19.99 -19.52
N SER A 403 26.39 -18.71 -19.28
CA SER A 403 27.17 -17.63 -19.90
C SER A 403 28.50 -17.44 -19.17
N SER A 404 29.61 -17.36 -19.92
CA SER A 404 30.92 -17.01 -19.37
C SER A 404 30.99 -15.52 -19.06
N GLY A 405 31.45 -15.16 -17.86
CA GLY A 405 31.87 -13.79 -17.54
C GLY A 405 33.17 -13.41 -18.28
N PRO A 406 33.67 -12.17 -18.14
CA PRO A 406 34.85 -11.69 -18.86
C PRO A 406 36.07 -12.63 -18.71
N GLY A 407 36.62 -13.05 -19.84
CA GLY A 407 37.56 -14.16 -19.97
C GLY A 407 38.96 -13.89 -19.42
N GLY A 408 39.30 -14.58 -18.32
CA GLY A 408 40.67 -14.82 -17.87
C GLY A 408 40.83 -16.30 -17.46
N ASP A 409 42.04 -16.77 -17.18
CA ASP A 409 42.32 -18.18 -16.81
C ASP A 409 41.50 -18.65 -15.59
N ASP A 410 41.16 -17.74 -14.67
CA ASP A 410 40.28 -18.00 -13.52
C ASP A 410 38.81 -18.24 -13.92
N GLY A 411 38.40 -17.74 -15.09
CA GLY A 411 37.05 -17.88 -15.64
C GLY A 411 36.69 -19.32 -15.98
N GLU A 412 37.62 -20.07 -16.59
CA GLU A 412 37.38 -21.47 -16.98
C GLU A 412 37.29 -22.39 -15.74
N GLN A 413 38.10 -22.14 -14.70
CA GLN A 413 38.00 -22.88 -13.43
C GLN A 413 36.68 -22.58 -12.70
N ASN A 414 36.28 -21.31 -12.62
CA ASN A 414 35.01 -20.92 -12.01
C ASN A 414 33.81 -21.48 -12.77
N ARG A 415 33.87 -21.48 -14.10
CA ARG A 415 32.88 -22.12 -14.97
C ARG A 415 32.74 -23.61 -14.67
N THR A 416 33.85 -24.35 -14.64
CA THR A 416 33.86 -25.80 -14.35
C THR A 416 33.25 -26.09 -12.97
N ARG A 417 33.56 -25.26 -11.95
CA ARG A 417 32.98 -25.41 -10.60
C ARG A 417 31.48 -25.13 -10.58
N ARG A 418 31.01 -24.10 -11.29
CA ARG A 418 29.58 -23.77 -11.40
C ARG A 418 28.80 -24.86 -12.10
N GLU A 419 29.33 -25.40 -13.20
CA GLU A 419 28.75 -26.53 -13.93
C GLU A 419 28.63 -27.76 -13.04
N ALA A 420 29.70 -28.13 -12.32
CA ALA A 420 29.69 -29.24 -11.38
C ALA A 420 28.75 -29.02 -10.18
N SER A 421 28.57 -27.76 -9.74
CA SER A 421 27.58 -27.41 -8.70
C SER A 421 26.16 -27.57 -9.23
N LEU A 422 25.88 -27.08 -10.44
CA LEU A 422 24.56 -27.14 -11.05
C LEU A 422 24.14 -28.59 -11.33
N LYS A 423 25.05 -29.40 -11.88
CA LYS A 423 24.83 -30.82 -12.14
C LYS A 423 24.48 -31.59 -10.85
N ARG A 424 25.27 -31.40 -9.78
CA ARG A 424 24.97 -32.02 -8.47
C ARG A 424 23.62 -31.60 -7.91
N THR A 425 23.23 -30.34 -8.06
CA THR A 425 21.93 -29.86 -7.60
C THR A 425 20.78 -30.48 -8.39
N LEU A 426 20.92 -30.57 -9.72
CA LEU A 426 19.93 -31.21 -10.58
C LEU A 426 19.79 -32.70 -10.27
N GLU A 427 20.89 -33.44 -10.12
CA GLU A 427 20.89 -34.85 -9.71
C GLU A 427 20.25 -35.04 -8.33
N GLY A 428 20.60 -34.19 -7.35
CA GLY A 428 20.06 -34.25 -5.99
C GLY A 428 18.58 -33.86 -5.87
N SER A 429 17.99 -33.23 -6.90
CA SER A 429 16.60 -32.81 -6.89
C SER A 429 15.59 -33.97 -7.07
N GLY A 430 16.08 -35.18 -7.36
CA GLY A 430 15.29 -36.42 -7.36
C GLY A 430 14.43 -36.64 -8.61
N GLY A 431 14.74 -35.97 -9.72
CA GLY A 431 13.94 -36.01 -10.95
C GLY A 431 14.69 -36.33 -12.25
N PHE A 432 16.03 -36.46 -12.22
CA PHE A 432 16.86 -36.67 -13.40
C PHE A 432 17.83 -37.83 -13.17
N ASP A 433 17.90 -38.74 -14.13
CA ASP A 433 19.03 -39.67 -14.21
C ASP A 433 20.22 -38.94 -14.81
N ALA A 434 21.44 -39.25 -14.33
CA ALA A 434 22.67 -38.58 -14.78
C ALA A 434 22.90 -38.68 -16.30
N GLU A 435 22.28 -39.65 -16.97
CA GLU A 435 22.32 -39.86 -18.43
C GLU A 435 21.39 -38.92 -19.20
N THR A 436 20.39 -38.31 -18.54
CA THR A 436 19.36 -37.44 -19.16
C THR A 436 19.63 -35.95 -18.97
N LEU A 437 20.77 -35.60 -18.38
CA LEU A 437 21.14 -34.22 -18.06
C LEU A 437 22.22 -33.72 -19.02
N GLU A 438 21.82 -32.91 -20.02
CA GLU A 438 22.77 -32.20 -20.88
C GLU A 438 22.94 -30.75 -20.41
N VAL A 439 24.09 -30.46 -19.81
CA VAL A 439 24.49 -29.08 -19.51
C VAL A 439 25.25 -28.52 -20.71
N ALA A 440 24.52 -27.98 -21.68
CA ALA A 440 25.09 -27.39 -22.89
C ALA A 440 25.64 -25.99 -22.60
N VAL A 441 26.98 -25.83 -22.57
CA VAL A 441 27.57 -24.52 -22.34
C VAL A 441 27.71 -23.75 -23.66
N SER A 442 26.90 -22.72 -23.86
CA SER A 442 27.05 -21.82 -25.01
C SER A 442 28.06 -20.72 -24.70
N GLY A 443 29.14 -20.63 -25.49
CA GLY A 443 30.17 -19.59 -25.37
C GLY A 443 29.75 -18.22 -25.90
N SER A 444 28.56 -17.73 -25.59
CA SER A 444 28.25 -16.34 -25.92
C SER A 444 28.95 -15.44 -24.91
N GLU A 445 29.90 -14.63 -25.37
CA GLU A 445 30.46 -13.52 -24.60
C GLU A 445 29.32 -12.56 -24.24
N ALA A 446 28.75 -12.72 -23.04
CA ALA A 446 27.75 -11.81 -22.54
C ALA A 446 28.46 -10.50 -22.17
N ALA A 447 27.97 -9.36 -22.67
CA ALA A 447 28.49 -8.03 -22.35
C ALA A 447 28.21 -7.59 -20.89
N SER A 448 27.86 -8.53 -20.00
CA SER A 448 27.44 -8.32 -18.62
C SER A 448 28.46 -8.97 -17.68
N ASP A 449 28.86 -8.25 -16.64
CA ASP A 449 29.84 -8.71 -15.63
C ASP A 449 29.35 -9.94 -14.81
N ALA A 450 28.06 -10.29 -14.87
CA ALA A 450 27.50 -11.42 -14.14
C ALA A 450 27.30 -12.66 -15.02
N ALA A 451 27.80 -13.80 -14.56
CA ALA A 451 27.48 -15.09 -15.18
C ALA A 451 26.01 -15.45 -14.94
N ARG A 452 25.31 -15.92 -15.98
CA ARG A 452 23.91 -16.36 -15.90
C ARG A 452 23.83 -17.84 -16.27
N ALA A 453 22.98 -18.58 -15.59
CA ALA A 453 22.52 -19.89 -16.07
C ALA A 453 21.06 -19.78 -16.49
N GLU A 454 20.74 -20.25 -17.69
CA GLU A 454 19.37 -20.51 -18.10
C GLU A 454 19.17 -22.02 -18.15
N ILE A 455 18.19 -22.53 -17.41
CA ILE A 455 17.87 -23.95 -17.32
C ILE A 455 16.49 -24.13 -17.94
N ALA A 456 16.39 -24.81 -19.06
CA ALA A 456 15.12 -25.19 -19.67
C ALA A 456 14.85 -26.66 -19.36
N PHE A 457 13.72 -26.96 -18.71
CA PHE A 457 13.26 -28.35 -18.58
C PHE A 457 12.32 -28.70 -19.72
N ARG A 458 12.61 -29.81 -20.41
CA ARG A 458 11.83 -30.31 -21.55
C ARG A 458 11.25 -31.67 -21.26
N CYS A 459 10.07 -31.93 -21.81
CA CYS A 459 9.41 -33.23 -21.73
C CYS A 459 9.39 -33.89 -23.09
N GLU A 460 10.07 -35.02 -23.22
CA GLU A 460 9.88 -35.91 -24.37
C GLU A 460 8.84 -36.97 -24.01
N ALA A 461 7.89 -37.19 -24.93
CA ALA A 461 6.74 -38.07 -24.74
C ALA A 461 7.09 -39.56 -24.84
#